data_AF-A0A7J9RDF8-F1
#
_entry.id   AF-A0A7J9RDF8-F1
#
_cell.length_a   1.000
_cell.length_b   1.000
_cell.length_c   1.000
_cell.angle_alpha   90.00
_cell.angle_beta   90.00
_cell.angle_gamma   90.00
#
_symmetry.space_group_name_H-M   'P 1'
#
loop_
_entity.id
_entity.type
_entity.pdbx_description
1 polymer ?
#
loop_
_entity_poly.entity_id
_entity_poly.type
_entity_poly.pdbx_seq_one_letter_code
_entity_poly.pdbx_strand_id
1 'polypeptide(L)' 'MELHQKLTILGIILLVATFLIHTYHEQDHPSIGFNFAYVTGIAMLIAFLASFLLFNKEKLKDSKK' A
#
# COMPACT_ATOMS: atom_id res chain seq x y z
N MET A 1 10.93 12.33 9.69
CA MET A 1 10.08 11.65 8.70
C MET A 1 8.64 12.01 8.96
N GLU A 2 8.03 12.70 8.01
CA GLU A 2 6.63 13.11 8.05
C GLU A 2 5.70 11.88 7.96
N LEU A 3 4.44 12.05 8.39
CA LEU A 3 3.47 10.96 8.42
C LEU A 3 3.21 10.36 7.03
N HIS A 4 3.12 11.21 6.00
CA HIS A 4 2.94 10.74 4.61
C HIS A 4 4.13 9.90 4.14
N GLN A 5 5.37 10.23 4.55
CA GLN A 5 6.55 9.43 4.21
C GLN A 5 6.48 8.04 4.87
N LYS A 6 6.07 7.96 6.14
CA LYS A 6 5.90 6.69 6.86
C LYS A 6 4.83 5.82 6.22
N LEU A 7 3.69 6.40 5.82
CA LEU A 7 2.62 5.68 5.12
C LEU A 7 3.04 5.22 3.72
N THR A 8 3.86 6.01 3.03
CA THR A 8 4.45 5.60 1.74
C THR A 8 5.36 4.40 1.89
N ILE A 9 6.25 4.39 2.90
CA ILE A 9 7.11 3.24 3.19
C ILE A 9 6.26 2.02 3.54
N LEU A 10 5.23 2.18 4.37
CA LEU A 10 4.30 1.10 4.69
C LEU A 10 3.60 0.56 3.43
N GLY A 11 3.17 1.44 2.52
CA GLY A 11 2.59 1.07 1.23
C GLY A 11 3.57 0.25 0.38
N ILE A 12 4.85 0.63 0.34
CA ILE A 12 5.89 -0.15 -0.38
C ILE A 12 6.08 -1.53 0.24
N ILE A 13 6.11 -1.64 1.58
CA ILE A 13 6.22 -2.93 2.25
C ILE A 13 5.02 -3.82 1.90
N LEU A 14 3.81 -3.27 1.94
CA LEU A 14 2.59 -3.98 1.56
C LEU A 14 2.56 -4.37 0.08
N LEU A 15 3.13 -3.56 -0.80
CA LEU A 15 3.29 -3.88 -2.23
C LEU A 15 4.19 -5.11 -2.41
N VAL A 16 5.36 -5.12 -1.76
CA VAL A 16 6.29 -6.26 -1.81
C VAL A 16 5.61 -7.51 -1.25
N ALA A 17 4.93 -7.39 -0.11
CA ALA A 17 4.19 -8.51 0.48
C ALA A 17 3.09 -9.04 -0.46
N THR A 18 2.33 -8.14 -1.09
CA THR A 18 1.29 -8.51 -2.07
C THR A 18 1.86 -9.26 -3.24
N PHE A 19 2.99 -8.80 -3.79
CA PHE A 19 3.67 -9.48 -4.89
C PHE A 19 4.12 -10.88 -4.47
N LEU A 20 4.78 -11.02 -3.32
CA LEU A 20 5.25 -12.31 -2.81
C LEU A 20 4.10 -13.29 -2.56
N ILE A 21 3.01 -12.84 -1.94
CA ILE A 21 1.83 -13.68 -1.68
C ILE A 21 1.18 -14.11 -3.00
N HIS A 22 1.09 -13.20 -3.96
CA HIS A 22 0.54 -13.52 -5.28
C HIS A 22 1.39 -14.57 -5.99
N THR A 23 2.71 -14.40 -6.03
CA THR A 23 3.62 -15.37 -6.65
C THR A 23 3.57 -16.73 -5.96
N TYR A 24 3.58 -16.77 -4.62
CA TYR A 24 3.44 -18.02 -3.87
C TYR A 24 2.12 -18.73 -4.17
N HIS A 25 1.02 -17.97 -4.25
CA HIS A 25 -0.30 -18.53 -4.59
C HIS A 25 -0.32 -19.16 -5.98
N GLU A 26 0.24 -18.48 -6.99
CA GLU A 26 0.30 -19.00 -8.37
C GLU A 26 1.19 -20.24 -8.49
N GLN A 27 2.25 -20.33 -7.67
CA GLN A 27 3.20 -21.45 -7.72
C GLN A 27 2.71 -22.68 -6.97
N ASP A 28 2.24 -22.51 -5.72
CA ASP A 28 1.95 -23.63 -4.82
C ASP A 28 0.45 -23.96 -4.75
N HIS A 29 -0.42 -22.98 -5.01
CA HIS A 29 -1.86 -23.09 -4.80
C HIS A 29 -2.72 -22.57 -5.98
N PRO A 30 -2.38 -22.85 -7.26
CA PRO A 30 -3.10 -22.28 -8.41
C PRO A 30 -4.56 -22.73 -8.54
N SER A 31 -4.92 -23.84 -7.91
CA SER A 31 -6.30 -24.37 -7.90
C SER A 31 -7.20 -23.71 -6.84
N ILE A 32 -6.63 -22.93 -5.91
CA ILE A 32 -7.40 -22.20 -4.89
C ILE A 32 -7.90 -20.90 -5.51
N GLY A 33 -9.23 -20.77 -5.64
CA GLY A 33 -9.84 -19.59 -6.27
C GLY A 33 -9.70 -18.27 -5.49
N PHE A 34 -9.28 -18.32 -4.23
CA PHE A 34 -9.07 -17.13 -3.39
C PHE A 34 -7.58 -16.85 -3.18
N ASN A 35 -7.11 -15.72 -3.68
CA ASN A 35 -5.72 -15.27 -3.51
C ASN A 35 -5.63 -14.20 -2.40
N PHE A 36 -4.90 -14.51 -1.32
CA PHE A 36 -4.70 -13.59 -0.18
C PHE A 36 -4.01 -12.28 -0.54
N ALA A 37 -3.32 -12.22 -1.68
CA ALA A 37 -2.75 -10.99 -2.22
C ALA A 37 -3.83 -9.90 -2.44
N TYR A 38 -5.10 -10.30 -2.61
CA TYR A 38 -6.20 -9.34 -2.72
C TYR A 38 -6.39 -8.51 -1.44
N VAL A 39 -6.31 -9.14 -0.28
CA VAL A 39 -6.46 -8.47 1.03
C VAL A 39 -5.30 -7.50 1.26
N THR A 40 -4.08 -7.97 1.01
CA THR A 40 -2.88 -7.13 1.18
C THR A 40 -2.81 -6.02 0.14
N GLY A 41 -3.29 -6.28 -1.08
CA GLY A 41 -3.41 -5.30 -2.15
C GLY A 41 -4.39 -4.17 -1.81
N ILE A 42 -5.55 -4.48 -1.21
CA ILE A 42 -6.48 -3.45 -0.72
C ILE A 42 -5.82 -2.61 0.39
N ALA A 43 -5.16 -3.24 1.36
CA ALA A 43 -4.47 -2.53 2.43
C ALA A 43 -3.36 -1.59 1.90
N MET A 44 -2.60 -2.05 0.90
CA MET A 44 -1.60 -1.25 0.19
C MET A 44 -2.23 -0.01 -0.45
N LEU A 45 -3.33 -0.16 -1.18
CA LEU A 45 -4.01 0.96 -1.85
C LEU A 45 -4.50 2.01 -0.84
N ILE A 46 -5.08 1.57 0.29
CA ILE A 46 -5.51 2.46 1.36
C ILE A 46 -4.33 3.23 1.95
N ALA A 47 -3.19 2.57 2.19
CA ALA A 47 -1.99 3.20 2.72
C ALA A 47 -1.43 4.29 1.77
N PHE A 48 -1.35 3.99 0.46
CA PHE A 48 -0.91 4.97 -0.53
C PHE A 48 -1.90 6.13 -0.68
N LEU A 49 -3.20 5.86 -0.67
CA LEU A 49 -4.22 6.92 -0.73
C LEU A 49 -4.13 7.85 0.49
N ALA A 50 -4.01 7.28 1.69
CA ALA A 50 -3.88 8.04 2.92
C ALA A 50 -2.60 8.90 2.92
N SER A 51 -1.47 8.33 2.48
CA SER A 51 -0.22 9.06 2.28
C SER A 51 -0.40 10.26 1.36
N PHE A 52 -1.01 10.04 0.19
CA PHE A 52 -1.22 11.08 -0.81
C PHE A 52 -2.11 12.22 -0.28
N LEU A 53 -3.20 11.89 0.41
CA LEU A 53 -4.09 12.89 1.00
C LEU A 53 -3.38 13.74 2.06
N LEU A 54 -2.57 13.12 2.92
CA LEU A 54 -1.80 13.83 3.94
C LEU A 54 -0.74 14.75 3.33
N PHE A 55 0.00 14.26 2.34
CA PHE A 55 0.97 15.06 1.60
C PHE A 55 0.34 16.31 0.97
N ASN A 56 -0.82 16.16 0.33
CA ASN A 56 -1.52 17.30 -0.27
C ASN A 56 -2.01 18.30 0.79
N LYS A 57 -2.56 17.80 1.92
CA LYS A 57 -2.99 18.66 3.02
C LYS A 57 -1.83 19.45 3.64
N GLU A 58 -0.67 18.81 3.81
CA GLU A 58 0.54 19.47 4.31
C GLU A 58 1.02 20.55 3.33
N LYS A 59 1.11 20.25 2.03
CA LYS A 59 1.49 21.23 1.01
C LYS A 59 0.56 22.44 0.92
N LEU A 60 -0.75 22.23 1.02
CA LEU A 60 -1.73 23.32 1.01
C LEU A 60 -1.63 24.21 2.25
N LYS A 61 -1.26 23.63 3.40
CA LYS A 61 -1.07 24.37 4.65
C LYS A 61 0.20 25.22 4.59
N ASP A 62 1.28 24.69 4.03
CA ASP A 62 2.52 25.44 3.83
C ASP A 62 2.37 26.56 2.79
N SER A 63 1.57 26.36 1.74
CA SER A 63 1.31 27.39 0.71
C SER A 63 0.48 28.59 1.20
N LYS A 64 -0.23 28.47 2.33
CA LYS A 64 -1.05 29.57 2.90
C LYS A 64 -0.31 30.39 3.95
N LYS A 65 0.93 30.04 4.27
CA LYS A 65 1.75 30.66 5.31
C LYS A 65 2.74 31.64 4.69
#